data_AF-A0AAW0WTW9-F1
#
_entry.id   AF-A0AAW0WTW9-F1
#
_cell.length_a   1.000
_cell.length_b   1.000
_cell.length_c   1.000
_cell.angle_alpha   90.00
_cell.angle_beta   90.00
_cell.angle_gamma   90.00
#
_symmetry.space_group_name_H-M   'P 1'
#
loop_
_entity.id
_entity.type
_entity.pdbx_description
1 polymer ?
#
loop_
_entity_poly.entity_id
_entity_poly.type
_entity_poly.pdbx_seq_one_letter_code
_entity_poly.pdbx_strand_id
1 'polypeptide(L)'
;MPSSNRDIVQELQEILRLWEEDQSVASKDPTPHLIKLCELFERETFNFLKKDPDPFDDRHPVTSEPECALGQILRALFKKDNFVTKLVNHYLRENYFTSLGLTQDSTDLNTAACRLLLDLLYGLDIPQ
;
A
#
# COMPACT_ATOMS: atom_id res chain seq x y z
N MET A 1 1.59 -18.64 16.43
CA MET A 1 2.19 -19.20 15.21
C MET A 1 2.46 -18.02 14.28
N PRO A 2 3.64 -17.91 13.64
CA PRO A 2 3.84 -16.90 12.60
C PRO A 2 2.83 -17.14 11.47
N SER A 3 2.18 -16.07 10.99
CA SER A 3 1.24 -16.13 9.87
C SER A 3 1.95 -16.67 8.62
N SER A 4 1.30 -17.53 7.84
CA SER A 4 1.86 -18.00 6.58
C SER A 4 1.85 -16.86 5.55
N ASN A 5 2.77 -16.88 4.57
CA ASN A 5 2.73 -15.95 3.43
C ASN A 5 1.34 -15.94 2.76
N ARG A 6 0.67 -17.10 2.72
CA ARG A 6 -0.69 -17.21 2.19
C ARG A 6 -1.70 -16.35 2.97
N ASP A 7 -1.60 -16.34 4.29
CA ASP A 7 -2.52 -15.60 5.16
C ASP A 7 -2.30 -14.09 4.99
N ILE A 8 -1.05 -13.66 4.82
CA ILE A 8 -0.66 -12.26 4.58
C ILE A 8 -1.19 -11.77 3.23
N VAL A 9 -1.09 -12.59 2.18
CA VAL A 9 -1.67 -12.27 0.86
C VAL A 9 -3.20 -12.21 0.92
N GLN A 10 -3.83 -13.08 1.71
CA GLN A 10 -5.28 -13.03 1.93
C GLN A 10 -5.71 -11.76 2.68
N GLU A 11 -4.95 -11.33 3.68
CA GLU A 11 -5.18 -10.07 4.39
C GLU A 11 -5.13 -8.86 3.44
N LEU A 12 -4.13 -8.79 2.55
CA LEU A 12 -4.07 -7.79 1.50
C LEU A 12 -5.32 -7.82 0.60
N GLN A 13 -5.69 -9.03 0.14
CA GLN A 13 -6.84 -9.20 -0.75
C GLN A 13 -8.14 -8.75 -0.09
N GLU A 14 -8.32 -9.01 1.20
CA GLU A 14 -9.50 -8.60 1.94
C GLU A 14 -9.55 -7.07 2.13
N ILE A 15 -8.43 -6.43 2.45
CA ILE A 15 -8.37 -4.96 2.55
C ILE A 15 -8.75 -4.32 1.21
N LEU A 16 -8.23 -4.85 0.10
CA LEU A 16 -8.51 -4.33 -1.24
C LEU A 16 -9.94 -4.61 -1.70
N ARG A 17 -10.51 -5.77 -1.33
CA ARG A 17 -11.91 -6.09 -1.60
C ARG A 17 -12.84 -5.10 -0.91
N LEU A 18 -12.61 -4.84 0.38
CA LEU A 18 -13.39 -3.87 1.16
C LEU A 18 -13.24 -2.45 0.59
N TRP A 19 -12.02 -2.06 0.19
CA TRP A 19 -11.80 -0.78 -0.48
C TRP A 19 -12.57 -0.68 -1.80
N GLU A 20 -12.54 -1.74 -2.65
CA GLU A 20 -13.28 -1.80 -3.92
C GLU A 20 -14.80 -1.66 -3.70
N GLU A 21 -15.35 -2.29 -2.65
CA GLU A 21 -16.77 -2.19 -2.28
C GLU A 21 -17.14 -0.75 -1.87
N ASP A 22 -16.30 -0.11 -1.05
CA ASP A 22 -16.53 1.26 -0.60
C ASP A 22 -16.36 2.29 -1.74
N GLN A 23 -15.61 1.99 -2.81
CA GLN A 23 -15.52 2.87 -3.99
C GLN A 23 -16.86 3.03 -4.73
N SER A 24 -17.83 2.12 -4.52
CA SER A 24 -19.17 2.24 -5.12
C SER A 24 -20.00 3.38 -4.52
N VAL A 25 -19.58 3.93 -3.37
CA VAL A 25 -20.26 5.00 -2.66
C VAL A 25 -19.38 6.24 -2.64
N ALA A 26 -19.78 7.28 -3.37
CA ALA A 26 -18.98 8.48 -3.60
C ALA A 26 -18.55 9.24 -2.32
N SER A 27 -19.22 9.03 -1.19
CA SER A 27 -18.92 9.68 0.09
C SER A 27 -18.07 8.84 1.05
N LYS A 28 -17.61 7.65 0.64
CA LYS A 28 -16.81 6.79 1.51
C LYS A 28 -15.38 7.27 1.60
N ASP A 29 -14.91 7.42 2.82
CA ASP A 29 -13.55 7.81 3.13
C ASP A 29 -12.60 6.61 2.91
N PRO A 30 -11.62 6.71 1.99
CA PRO A 30 -10.66 5.63 1.75
C PRO A 30 -9.59 5.52 2.85
N THR A 31 -9.41 6.55 3.69
CA THR A 31 -8.32 6.65 4.68
C THR A 31 -8.15 5.40 5.56
N PRO A 32 -9.22 4.77 6.10
CA PRO A 32 -9.06 3.58 6.94
C PRO A 32 -8.45 2.38 6.20
N HIS A 33 -8.68 2.24 4.89
CA HIS A 33 -8.10 1.18 4.08
C HIS A 33 -6.61 1.43 3.85
N LEU A 34 -6.25 2.68 3.56
CA LEU A 34 -4.84 3.07 3.38
C LEU A 34 -4.04 2.84 4.66
N ILE A 35 -4.58 3.17 5.83
CA ILE A 35 -3.91 2.92 7.12
C ILE A 35 -3.64 1.42 7.32
N LYS A 36 -4.63 0.55 7.07
CA LYS A 36 -4.44 -0.91 7.16
C LYS A 36 -3.38 -1.42 6.20
N LEU A 37 -3.31 -0.86 4.99
CA LEU A 37 -2.26 -1.19 4.04
C LEU A 37 -0.88 -0.76 4.57
N CYS A 38 -0.74 0.46 5.09
CA CYS A 38 0.53 0.92 5.68
C CYS A 38 0.99 -0.05 6.79
N GLU A 39 0.10 -0.37 7.73
CA GLU A 39 0.40 -1.29 8.84
C GLU A 39 0.83 -2.68 8.36
N LEU A 40 0.19 -3.20 7.30
CA LEU A 40 0.56 -4.46 6.68
C LEU A 40 1.95 -4.39 6.04
N PHE A 41 2.21 -3.38 5.20
CA PHE A 41 3.49 -3.26 4.50
C PHE A 41 4.64 -2.99 5.46
N GLU A 42 4.50 -2.07 6.42
CA GLU A 42 5.54 -1.80 7.42
C GLU A 42 5.87 -3.02 8.26
N ARG A 43 4.85 -3.80 8.67
CA ARG A 43 5.05 -5.03 9.42
C ARG A 43 5.88 -6.04 8.62
N GLU A 44 5.55 -6.23 7.35
CA GLU A 44 6.29 -7.18 6.51
C GLU A 44 7.66 -6.66 6.06
N THR A 45 7.83 -5.35 5.90
CA THR A 45 9.15 -4.70 5.75
C THR A 45 10.01 -4.96 6.96
N PHE A 46 9.48 -4.77 8.16
CA PHE A 46 10.21 -5.07 9.39
C PHE A 46 10.56 -6.56 9.53
N ASN A 47 9.64 -7.46 9.17
CA ASN A 47 9.90 -8.91 9.15
C ASN A 47 10.95 -9.30 8.11
N PHE A 48 10.98 -8.64 6.96
CA PHE A 48 11.98 -8.84 5.91
C PHE A 48 13.36 -8.39 6.39
N LEU A 49 13.49 -7.17 6.94
CA LEU A 49 14.77 -6.64 7.44
C LEU A 49 15.34 -7.46 8.60
N LYS A 50 14.49 -8.09 9.42
CA LYS A 50 14.93 -9.01 10.49
C LYS A 50 15.63 -10.28 9.99
N LYS A 51 15.47 -10.63 8.72
CA LYS A 51 16.18 -11.78 8.12
C LYS A 51 17.64 -11.47 7.83
N ASP A 52 18.09 -10.25 8.14
CA ASP A 52 19.43 -9.75 7.86
C ASP A 52 19.75 -9.81 6.36
N PRO A 53 18.93 -9.14 5.51
CA PRO A 53 19.21 -9.08 4.08
C PRO A 53 20.56 -8.38 3.86
N ASP A 54 21.26 -8.77 2.79
CA ASP A 54 22.58 -8.22 2.48
C ASP A 54 22.52 -6.68 2.38
N PRO A 55 23.28 -5.93 3.20
CA PRO A 55 23.25 -4.47 3.19
C PRO A 55 23.79 -3.84 1.89
N PHE A 56 24.45 -4.63 1.03
CA PHE A 56 24.89 -4.21 -0.30
C PHE A 56 23.88 -4.56 -1.40
N ASP A 57 22.79 -5.27 -1.07
CA ASP A 57 21.69 -5.55 -1.99
C ASP A 57 20.62 -4.46 -1.85
N ASP A 58 20.69 -3.47 -2.74
CA ASP A 58 19.75 -2.34 -2.81
C ASP A 58 18.47 -2.66 -3.59
N ARG A 59 18.36 -3.87 -4.14
CA ARG A 59 17.24 -4.28 -4.98
C ARG A 59 15.94 -4.37 -4.19
N HIS A 60 14.88 -3.82 -4.76
CA HIS A 60 13.52 -3.94 -4.25
C HIS A 60 13.15 -5.41 -3.91
N PRO A 61 12.45 -5.71 -2.80
CA PRO A 61 12.09 -7.08 -2.38
C PRO A 61 11.35 -7.92 -3.45
N VAL A 62 10.61 -7.27 -4.35
CA VAL A 62 9.95 -7.92 -5.50
C VAL A 62 10.96 -8.56 -6.48
N THR A 63 12.21 -8.10 -6.47
CA THR A 63 13.29 -8.53 -7.37
C THR A 63 14.36 -9.37 -6.66
N SER A 64 14.76 -9.00 -5.44
CA SER A 64 15.74 -9.76 -4.64
C SER A 64 15.16 -11.03 -4.04
N GLU A 65 13.96 -10.96 -3.44
CA GLU A 65 13.27 -12.10 -2.80
C GLU A 65 11.77 -12.16 -3.15
N PRO A 66 11.40 -12.45 -4.40
CA PRO A 66 10.01 -12.40 -4.86
C PRO A 66 9.04 -13.32 -4.11
N GLU A 67 9.55 -14.42 -3.54
CA GLU A 67 8.76 -15.42 -2.83
C GLU A 67 8.60 -15.12 -1.33
N CYS A 68 9.26 -14.08 -0.79
CA CYS A 68 9.03 -13.66 0.59
C CYS A 68 7.65 -13.00 0.74
N ALA A 69 7.12 -12.94 1.96
CA ALA A 69 5.80 -12.36 2.23
C ALA A 69 5.66 -10.95 1.63
N LEU A 70 6.64 -10.08 1.90
CA LEU A 70 6.71 -8.70 1.39
C LEU A 70 6.71 -8.64 -0.15
N GLY A 71 7.55 -9.45 -0.81
CA GLY A 71 7.62 -9.55 -2.26
C GLY A 71 6.29 -9.99 -2.89
N GLN A 72 5.60 -10.95 -2.25
CA GLN A 72 4.30 -11.43 -2.71
C GLN A 72 3.21 -10.35 -2.58
N ILE A 73 3.12 -9.64 -1.46
CA ILE A 73 2.11 -8.58 -1.28
C ILE A 73 2.38 -7.34 -2.15
N LEU A 74 3.64 -6.94 -2.33
CA LEU A 74 4.01 -5.84 -3.23
C LEU A 74 3.60 -6.17 -4.67
N ARG A 75 3.94 -7.38 -5.15
CA ARG A 75 3.54 -7.85 -6.48
C ARG A 75 2.02 -7.91 -6.63
N ALA A 76 1.31 -8.37 -5.61
CA ALA A 76 -0.15 -8.47 -5.65
C ALA A 76 -0.82 -7.10 -5.70
N LEU A 77 -0.34 -6.12 -4.92
CA LEU A 77 -0.85 -4.75 -4.93
C LEU A 77 -0.59 -4.06 -6.28
N PHE A 78 0.62 -4.17 -6.85
CA PHE A 78 0.92 -3.52 -8.12
C PHE A 78 0.14 -4.07 -9.31
N LYS A 79 -0.46 -5.27 -9.20
CA LYS A 79 -1.41 -5.80 -10.20
C LYS A 79 -2.80 -5.16 -10.11
N LYS A 80 -3.05 -4.30 -9.12
CA LYS A 80 -4.33 -3.62 -8.91
C LYS A 80 -4.25 -2.18 -9.45
N ASP A 81 -4.21 -2.07 -10.78
CA ASP A 81 -4.04 -0.80 -11.50
C ASP A 81 -5.00 0.30 -11.05
N ASN A 82 -6.27 -0.05 -10.80
CA ASN A 82 -7.28 0.91 -10.33
C ASN A 82 -6.89 1.51 -8.97
N PHE A 83 -6.49 0.66 -8.01
CA PHE A 83 -6.05 1.12 -6.69
C PHE A 83 -4.83 2.03 -6.81
N VAL A 84 -3.80 1.60 -7.53
CA VAL A 84 -2.56 2.40 -7.71
C VAL A 84 -2.87 3.74 -8.38
N THR A 85 -3.72 3.73 -9.40
CA THR A 85 -4.17 4.95 -10.08
C THR A 85 -4.89 5.90 -9.12
N LYS A 86 -5.80 5.39 -8.29
CA LYS A 86 -6.51 6.19 -7.27
C LYS A 86 -5.56 6.75 -6.22
N LEU A 87 -4.64 5.93 -5.72
CA LEU A 87 -3.63 6.34 -4.76
C LEU A 87 -2.84 7.55 -5.28
N VAL A 88 -2.25 7.43 -6.48
CA VAL A 88 -1.38 8.46 -7.05
C VAL A 88 -2.15 9.67 -7.55
N ASN A 89 -3.23 9.45 -8.31
CA ASN A 89 -3.90 10.54 -9.02
C ASN A 89 -5.01 11.22 -8.21
N HIS A 90 -5.51 10.61 -7.14
CA HIS A 90 -6.62 11.14 -6.36
C HIS A 90 -6.25 11.38 -4.90
N TYR A 91 -5.76 10.35 -4.20
CA TYR A 91 -5.61 10.41 -2.73
C TYR A 91 -4.42 11.26 -2.27
N LEU A 92 -3.46 11.55 -3.14
CA LEU A 92 -2.38 12.52 -2.87
C LEU A 92 -2.79 13.98 -3.12
N ARG A 93 -3.97 14.24 -3.69
CA ARG A 93 -4.42 15.61 -3.97
C ARG A 93 -5.07 16.22 -2.73
N GLU A 94 -4.73 17.48 -2.46
CA GLU A 94 -5.32 18.27 -1.37
C GLU A 94 -6.86 18.42 -1.49
N ASN A 95 -7.37 18.37 -2.73
CA ASN A 95 -8.77 18.65 -3.04
C ASN A 95 -9.62 17.39 -3.26
N TYR A 96 -9.21 16.22 -2.79
CA TYR A 96 -9.97 14.98 -2.99
C TYR A 96 -11.43 15.13 -2.54
N PHE A 97 -11.66 15.43 -1.26
CA PHE A 97 -13.02 15.53 -0.72
C PHE A 97 -13.79 16.73 -1.28
N THR A 98 -13.13 17.87 -1.46
CA THR A 98 -13.78 19.07 -2.02
C THR A 98 -14.17 18.88 -3.49
N SER A 99 -13.42 18.10 -4.27
CA SER A 99 -13.78 17.71 -5.64
C SER A 99 -15.05 16.84 -5.71
N LEU A 100 -15.40 16.19 -4.60
CA LEU A 100 -16.63 15.40 -4.43
C LEU A 100 -17.78 16.22 -3.84
N GLY A 101 -17.59 17.53 -3.63
CA GLY A 101 -18.58 18.42 -3.01
C GLY A 101 -18.69 18.30 -1.49
N LEU A 102 -17.71 17.67 -0.84
CA LEU A 102 -17.65 17.51 0.62
C LEU A 102 -16.84 18.66 1.24
N THR A 103 -17.19 19.04 2.48
CA THR A 103 -16.46 20.08 3.24
C THR A 103 -15.31 19.51 4.08
N GLN A 104 -15.05 18.21 3.96
CA GLN A 104 -13.98 17.52 4.68
C GLN A 104 -12.61 17.90 4.11
N ASP A 105 -11.62 18.05 5.00
CA ASP A 105 -10.23 18.26 4.64
C ASP A 105 -9.53 16.94 4.28
N SER A 106 -8.55 16.98 3.36
CA SER A 106 -7.87 15.78 2.86
C SER A 106 -6.58 15.44 3.61
N THR A 107 -6.18 16.16 4.67
CA THR A 107 -4.87 16.00 5.33
C THR A 107 -4.63 14.57 5.82
N ASP A 108 -5.61 13.96 6.49
CA ASP A 108 -5.47 12.58 7.00
C ASP A 108 -5.33 11.58 5.85
N LEU A 109 -6.13 11.77 4.78
CA LEU A 109 -6.05 10.97 3.57
C LEU A 109 -4.68 11.13 2.88
N ASN A 110 -4.22 12.36 2.70
CA ASN A 110 -2.94 12.66 2.08
C ASN A 110 -1.79 12.08 2.92
N THR A 111 -1.88 12.16 4.25
CA THR A 111 -0.89 11.57 5.17
C THR A 111 -0.82 10.06 5.01
N ALA A 112 -1.96 9.37 5.03
CA ALA A 112 -2.03 7.92 4.84
C ALA A 112 -1.55 7.51 3.43
N ALA A 113 -1.89 8.28 2.39
CA ALA A 113 -1.47 8.03 1.03
C ALA A 113 0.04 8.21 0.84
N CYS A 114 0.63 9.26 1.41
CA CYS A 114 2.07 9.49 1.39
C CYS A 114 2.83 8.40 2.14
N ARG A 115 2.36 8.01 3.34
CA ARG A 115 2.94 6.90 4.11
C ARG A 115 2.94 5.60 3.31
N LEU A 116 1.79 5.23 2.75
CA LEU A 116 1.69 4.04 1.91
C LEU A 116 2.61 4.13 0.69
N LEU A 117 2.68 5.29 0.02
CA LEU A 117 3.58 5.47 -1.12
C LEU A 117 5.04 5.22 -0.72
N LEU A 118 5.49 5.73 0.43
CA LEU A 118 6.84 5.48 0.93
C LEU A 118 7.08 4.00 1.23
N ASP A 119 6.11 3.32 1.83
CA ASP A 119 6.19 1.87 2.11
C ASP A 119 6.32 1.03 0.83
N LEU A 120 5.67 1.46 -0.26
CA LEU A 120 5.67 0.77 -1.56
C LEU A 120 6.90 1.07 -2.41
N LEU A 121 7.55 2.21 -2.19
CA LEU A 121 8.72 2.65 -2.97
C LEU A 121 10.06 2.21 -2.38
N TYR A 122 10.07 1.47 -1.27
CA TYR A 122 11.31 1.01 -0.64
C TYR A 122 12.17 0.16 -1.60
N GLY A 123 13.24 0.75 -2.14
CA GLY A 123 14.15 0.11 -3.09
C GLY A 123 13.71 0.16 -4.56
N LEU A 124 12.71 0.97 -4.91
CA LEU A 124 12.25 1.11 -6.29
C LEU A 124 13.17 2.10 -7.02
N ASP A 125 14.08 1.56 -7.84
CA ASP A 125 14.93 2.38 -8.70
C ASP A 125 14.05 3.28 -9.56
N ILE A 126 14.18 4.59 -9.36
CA ILE A 126 13.69 5.58 -10.32
C ILE A 126 14.77 5.61 -11.41
N PRO A 127 14.48 5.19 -12.66
CA PRO A 127 15.44 5.36 -13.74
C PRO A 127 15.85 6.84 -13.79
N GLN A 128 17.16 7.09 -13.61
CA GLN A 128 17.77 8.41 -13.73
C GLN A 128 17.68 8.92 -15.17
#